data_AF-A0A831TSZ4-F1
#
_entry.id   AF-A0A831TSZ4-F1
#
_cell.length_a   1.000
_cell.length_b   1.000
_cell.length_c   1.000
_cell.angle_alpha   90.00
_cell.angle_beta   90.00
_cell.angle_gamma   90.00
#
_symmetry.space_group_name_H-M   'P 1'
#
loop_
_entity.id
_entity.type
_entity.pdbx_description
1 polymer ?
#
loop_
_entity_poly.entity_id
_entity_poly.type
_entity_poly.pdbx_seq_one_letter_code
_entity_poly.pdbx_strand_id
1 'polypeptide(L)'
;MSRSTGSLIPRDETVRPGDSIVIALPPGEPLGLEASAYYNAPRETYGFGAALAVVRIDPDTGQVHVERIVAVDDCGTIVNPLLVEGQVHGGTAQGFGQAVLERVVYEPDGGLVTGSLMHYALPRATEMPPLSLAEMQTPS
;
A
#
# COMPACT_ATOMS: atom_id res chain seq x y z
N MET A 1 -13.03 -10.51 -53.21
CA MET A 1 -12.07 -11.56 -53.63
C MET A 1 -10.78 -10.89 -54.06
N SER A 2 -9.74 -10.96 -53.23
CA SER A 2 -8.34 -11.03 -53.67
C SER A 2 -7.54 -11.49 -52.45
N ARG A 3 -7.24 -12.79 -52.39
CA ARG A 3 -6.35 -13.34 -51.37
C ARG A 3 -4.93 -13.00 -51.84
N SER A 4 -4.29 -11.99 -51.24
CA SER A 4 -2.84 -11.83 -51.41
C SER A 4 -2.17 -12.90 -50.56
N THR A 5 -1.72 -13.97 -51.20
CA THR A 5 -0.92 -15.02 -50.59
C THR A 5 0.41 -14.40 -50.18
N GLY A 6 0.54 -14.00 -48.92
CA GLY A 6 1.82 -13.56 -48.36
C GLY A 6 2.77 -14.74 -48.34
N SER A 7 3.80 -14.71 -49.18
CA SER A 7 4.86 -15.72 -49.19
C SER A 7 5.68 -15.57 -47.92
N LEU A 8 5.91 -16.67 -47.19
CA LEU A 8 6.89 -16.70 -46.11
C LEU A 8 8.29 -16.49 -46.71
N ILE A 9 9.03 -15.50 -46.20
CA ILE A 9 10.43 -15.30 -46.56
C ILE A 9 11.27 -16.26 -45.71
N PRO A 10 12.10 -17.14 -46.32
CA PRO A 10 13.02 -18.00 -45.58
C PRO A 10 14.08 -17.16 -44.82
N ARG A 11 14.63 -17.75 -43.75
CA ARG A 11 15.49 -17.08 -42.76
C ARG A 11 16.82 -16.50 -43.30
N ASP A 12 17.16 -16.69 -44.57
CA ASP A 12 18.45 -16.27 -45.16
C ASP A 12 18.36 -15.08 -46.14
N GLU A 13 17.18 -14.49 -46.34
CA GLU A 13 17.00 -13.38 -47.29
C GLU A 13 16.97 -12.00 -46.62
N THR A 14 17.70 -11.04 -47.19
CA THR A 14 17.81 -9.66 -46.67
C THR A 14 16.53 -8.87 -46.94
N VAL A 15 15.82 -8.49 -45.88
CA VAL A 15 14.60 -7.67 -45.95
C VAL A 15 14.91 -6.25 -46.46
N ARG A 16 14.13 -5.75 -47.42
CA ARG A 16 14.28 -4.38 -47.95
C ARG A 16 13.44 -3.38 -47.13
N PRO A 17 13.85 -2.09 -47.05
CA PRO A 17 13.04 -1.07 -46.43
C PRO A 17 11.69 -0.90 -47.17
N GLY A 18 10.58 -1.25 -46.50
CA GLY A 18 9.22 -1.20 -47.06
C GLY A 18 8.45 -2.53 -47.01
N ASP A 19 9.14 -3.65 -46.76
CA ASP A 19 8.49 -4.95 -46.61
C ASP A 19 7.91 -5.11 -45.19
N SER A 20 6.61 -5.41 -45.09
CA SER A 20 6.00 -5.79 -43.82
C SER A 20 6.44 -7.20 -43.44
N ILE A 21 7.36 -7.30 -42.47
CA ILE A 21 7.81 -8.57 -41.89
C ILE A 21 6.65 -9.16 -41.09
N VAL A 22 5.97 -10.16 -41.65
CA VAL A 22 5.07 -11.01 -40.88
C VAL A 22 5.91 -12.10 -40.24
N ILE A 23 6.27 -11.92 -38.97
CA ILE A 23 6.86 -13.00 -38.17
C ILE A 23 5.76 -14.05 -37.98
N ALA A 24 5.84 -15.16 -38.71
CA ALA A 24 4.96 -16.29 -38.49
C ALA A 24 5.29 -16.90 -37.13
N LEU A 25 4.38 -16.75 -36.16
CA LEU A 25 4.47 -17.42 -34.87
C LEU A 25 4.43 -18.95 -35.07
N PRO A 26 5.17 -19.74 -34.26
CA PRO A 26 5.09 -21.19 -34.26
C PRO A 26 3.63 -21.69 -34.16
N PRO A 27 3.31 -22.85 -34.78
CA PRO A 27 1.96 -23.41 -34.71
C PRO A 27 1.52 -23.65 -33.26
N GLY A 28 0.41 -23.02 -32.86
CA GLY A 28 -0.14 -23.14 -31.50
C GLY A 28 0.22 -22.00 -30.55
N GLU A 29 1.08 -21.06 -30.95
CA GLU A 29 1.30 -19.84 -30.17
C GLU A 29 0.19 -18.81 -30.41
N PRO A 30 -0.49 -18.33 -29.35
CA PRO A 30 -1.49 -17.28 -29.49
C PRO A 30 -0.82 -15.99 -29.99
N LEU A 31 -1.53 -15.22 -30.80
CA LEU A 31 -1.12 -13.85 -31.12
C LEU A 31 -0.99 -13.08 -29.80
N GLY A 32 0.23 -12.68 -29.47
CA GLY A 32 0.50 -11.92 -28.26
C GLY A 32 -0.25 -10.60 -28.29
N LEU A 33 -0.93 -10.26 -27.19
CA LEU A 33 -1.52 -8.95 -26.96
C LEU A 33 -0.91 -8.39 -25.68
N GLU A 34 -0.03 -7.41 -25.85
CA GLU A 34 0.62 -6.70 -24.77
C GLU A 34 0.39 -5.21 -24.95
N ALA A 35 0.17 -4.49 -23.85
CA ALA A 35 0.12 -3.04 -23.84
C ALA A 35 0.95 -2.52 -22.67
N SER A 36 1.70 -1.46 -22.92
CA SER A 36 2.46 -0.73 -21.90
C SER A 36 2.04 0.74 -21.94
N ALA A 37 1.96 1.36 -20.77
CA ALA A 37 1.67 2.78 -20.62
C ALA A 37 2.50 3.36 -19.48
N TYR A 38 2.81 4.65 -19.59
CA TYR A 38 3.46 5.41 -18.54
C TYR A 38 2.44 6.39 -17.96
N TYR A 39 2.28 6.37 -16.64
CA TYR A 39 1.39 7.27 -15.93
C TYR A 39 2.21 8.31 -15.17
N ASN A 40 1.94 9.58 -15.42
CA ASN A 40 2.41 10.69 -14.60
C ASN A 40 1.16 11.38 -14.03
N ALA A 41 1.02 11.39 -12.70
CA ALA A 41 -0.15 11.95 -12.05
C ALA A 41 -0.22 13.47 -12.30
N PRO A 42 -1.34 14.00 -12.82
CA PRO A 42 -1.46 15.44 -13.08
C PRO A 42 -1.58 16.26 -11.78
N ARG A 43 -1.94 15.60 -10.67
CA ARG A 43 -2.08 16.14 -9.32
C ARG A 43 -2.01 15.02 -8.29
N GLU A 44 -1.80 15.41 -7.04
CA GLU A 44 -1.90 14.50 -5.89
C GLU A 44 -3.35 14.10 -5.60
N THR A 45 -3.49 12.97 -4.91
CA THR A 45 -4.73 12.52 -4.28
C THR A 45 -4.70 12.88 -2.80
N TYR A 46 -5.79 13.45 -2.28
CA TYR A 46 -5.89 13.83 -0.88
C TYR A 46 -6.94 12.97 -0.19
N GLY A 47 -6.47 11.90 0.47
CA GLY A 47 -7.30 11.17 1.43
C GLY A 47 -7.47 11.97 2.72
N PHE A 48 -8.52 11.68 3.46
CA PHE A 48 -8.78 12.28 4.76
C PHE A 48 -9.46 11.29 5.69
N GLY A 49 -9.52 11.61 6.97
CA GLY A 49 -10.16 10.75 7.94
C GLY A 49 -10.38 11.48 9.25
N ALA A 50 -10.97 10.75 10.20
CA ALA A 50 -11.15 11.21 11.56
C ALA A 50 -10.83 10.07 12.53
N ALA A 51 -10.02 10.37 13.55
CA ALA A 51 -9.71 9.45 14.62
C ALA A 51 -10.18 10.02 15.96
N LEU A 52 -10.77 9.16 16.79
CA LEU A 52 -11.21 9.50 18.15
C LEU A 52 -10.70 8.42 19.11
N ALA A 53 -10.06 8.86 20.20
CA ALA A 53 -9.63 7.99 21.27
C ALA A 53 -10.36 8.35 22.57
N VAL A 54 -10.94 7.36 23.23
CA VAL A 54 -11.46 7.49 24.59
C VAL A 54 -10.35 7.07 25.53
N VAL A 55 -9.91 8.00 26.39
CA VAL A 55 -8.74 7.80 27.25
C VAL A 55 -9.12 8.07 28.69
N ARG A 56 -8.72 7.18 29.58
CA ARG A 56 -8.76 7.36 31.02
C ARG A 56 -7.33 7.49 31.54
N ILE A 57 -7.11 8.43 32.44
CA ILE A 57 -5.81 8.63 33.08
C ILE A 57 -5.99 8.38 34.58
N ASP A 58 -5.18 7.49 35.14
CA ASP A 58 -5.11 7.29 36.58
C ASP A 58 -4.44 8.52 37.24
N PRO A 59 -5.10 9.22 38.16
CA PRO A 59 -4.60 10.48 38.71
C PRO A 59 -3.40 10.31 39.65
N ASP A 60 -3.24 9.12 40.25
CA ASP A 60 -2.19 8.86 41.23
C ASP A 60 -0.89 8.40 40.55
N THR A 61 -1.00 7.68 39.44
CA THR A 61 0.14 7.08 38.72
C THR A 61 0.46 7.75 37.39
N GLY A 62 -0.49 8.50 36.83
CA GLY A 62 -0.40 9.03 35.47
C GLY A 62 -0.54 7.97 34.38
N GLN A 63 -0.91 6.73 34.72
CA GLN A 63 -1.07 5.67 33.71
C GLN A 63 -2.20 6.01 32.75
N VAL A 64 -1.88 5.93 31.45
CA VAL A 64 -2.80 6.19 30.35
C VAL A 64 -3.43 4.87 29.92
N HIS A 65 -4.76 4.80 29.99
CA HIS A 65 -5.54 3.69 29.48
C HIS A 65 -6.37 4.17 28.30
N VAL A 66 -6.06 3.67 27.10
CA VAL A 66 -6.90 3.89 25.93
C VAL A 66 -8.02 2.85 25.97
N GLU A 67 -9.25 3.29 26.20
CA GLU A 67 -10.41 2.41 26.39
C GLU A 67 -11.04 2.02 25.04
N ARG A 68 -10.91 2.89 24.03
CA ARG A 68 -11.43 2.66 22.67
C ARG A 68 -10.77 3.60 21.67
N ILE A 69 -10.56 3.12 20.44
CA ILE A 69 -10.25 3.98 19.29
C ILE A 69 -11.31 3.78 18.21
N VAL A 70 -11.80 4.88 17.66
CA VAL A 70 -12.65 4.92 16.46
C VAL A 70 -11.84 5.58 15.36
N ALA A 71 -11.75 4.94 14.20
CA ALA A 71 -11.06 5.48 13.05
C ALA A 71 -11.97 5.42 11.81
N VAL A 72 -12.13 6.56 11.15
CA VAL A 72 -12.82 6.71 9.88
C VAL A 72 -11.81 7.16 8.85
N ASP A 73 -11.71 6.43 7.73
CA ASP A 73 -10.77 6.75 6.65
C ASP A 73 -11.50 6.90 5.31
N ASP A 74 -11.06 7.86 4.51
CA ASP A 74 -11.49 8.10 3.13
C ASP A 74 -10.27 8.19 2.22
N CYS A 75 -10.04 7.12 1.47
CA CYS A 75 -8.96 7.01 0.48
C CYS A 75 -9.47 7.11 -0.96
N GLY A 76 -10.70 7.61 -1.16
CA GLY A 76 -11.38 7.61 -2.44
C GLY A 76 -11.93 6.23 -2.81
N THR A 77 -11.72 5.79 -4.05
CA THR A 77 -12.28 4.52 -4.53
C THR A 77 -11.55 3.32 -3.91
N ILE A 78 -12.27 2.53 -3.12
CA ILE A 78 -11.71 1.34 -2.50
C ILE A 78 -11.60 0.21 -3.53
N VAL A 79 -10.36 -0.22 -3.80
CA VAL A 79 -10.08 -1.37 -4.69
C VAL A 79 -10.34 -2.70 -3.99
N ASN A 80 -9.92 -2.82 -2.71
CA ASN A 80 -10.10 -4.02 -1.91
C ASN A 80 -10.38 -3.63 -0.44
N PRO A 81 -11.62 -3.78 0.04
CA PRO A 81 -11.99 -3.40 1.41
C PRO A 81 -11.19 -4.11 2.50
N LEU A 82 -10.89 -5.41 2.32
CA LEU A 82 -10.14 -6.19 3.30
C LEU A 82 -8.71 -5.65 3.49
N LEU A 83 -8.07 -5.22 2.40
CA LEU A 83 -6.72 -4.66 2.48
C LEU A 83 -6.75 -3.26 3.10
N VAL A 84 -7.75 -2.45 2.78
CA VAL A 84 -7.92 -1.11 3.39
C VAL A 84 -8.15 -1.24 4.89
N GLU A 85 -9.06 -2.12 5.33
CA GLU A 85 -9.30 -2.37 6.76
C GLU A 85 -8.01 -2.82 7.47
N GLY A 86 -7.22 -3.70 6.84
CA GLY A 86 -5.91 -4.12 7.36
C GLY A 86 -4.91 -2.97 7.50
N GLN A 87 -4.89 -2.03 6.55
CA GLN A 87 -4.04 -0.83 6.65
C GLN A 87 -4.49 0.09 7.78
N VAL A 88 -5.80 0.33 7.92
CA VAL A 88 -6.34 1.17 9.01
C VAL A 88 -6.03 0.53 10.37
N HIS A 89 -6.17 -0.79 10.51
CA HIS A 89 -5.75 -1.51 11.71
C HIS A 89 -4.26 -1.35 12.01
N GLY A 90 -3.39 -1.60 11.02
CA GLY A 90 -1.94 -1.51 11.18
C GLY A 90 -1.48 -0.09 11.53
N GLY A 91 -1.98 0.91 10.80
CA GLY A 91 -1.69 2.32 11.05
C GLY A 91 -2.19 2.80 12.41
N THR A 92 -3.39 2.36 12.83
CA THR A 92 -3.91 2.67 14.16
C THR A 92 -3.04 2.06 15.26
N ALA A 93 -2.57 0.83 15.10
CA ALA A 93 -1.66 0.20 16.06
C ALA A 93 -0.33 0.95 16.17
N GLN A 94 0.25 1.38 15.05
CA GLN A 94 1.47 2.21 15.03
C GLN A 94 1.26 3.56 15.70
N GLY A 95 0.15 4.25 15.38
CA GLY A 95 -0.19 5.53 15.99
C GLY A 95 -0.43 5.41 17.49
N PHE A 96 -1.11 4.35 17.94
CA PHE A 96 -1.28 4.03 19.35
C PHE A 96 0.09 3.81 20.03
N GLY A 97 0.93 2.95 19.46
CA GLY A 97 2.27 2.67 19.98
C GLY A 97 3.10 3.93 20.13
N GLN A 98 3.19 4.74 19.08
CA GLN A 98 3.91 5.99 19.10
C GLN A 98 3.36 6.98 20.14
N ALA A 99 2.05 7.02 20.35
CA ALA A 99 1.43 7.96 21.27
C ALA A 99 1.63 7.60 22.75
N VAL A 100 1.63 6.31 23.10
CA VAL A 100 1.60 5.90 24.53
C VAL A 100 2.67 4.92 24.98
N LEU A 101 3.38 4.24 24.08
CA LEU A 101 4.37 3.20 24.44
C LEU A 101 5.78 3.55 23.97
N GLU A 102 5.92 3.90 22.70
CA GLU A 102 7.19 3.93 22.00
C GLU A 102 7.97 5.22 22.29
N ARG A 103 9.29 5.07 22.48
CA ARG A 103 10.20 6.21 22.60
C ARG A 103 11.58 5.81 22.13
N VAL A 104 12.19 6.67 21.32
CA VAL A 104 13.63 6.57 21.01
C VAL A 104 14.40 7.38 22.05
N VAL A 105 15.26 6.71 22.80
CA VAL A 105 16.04 7.34 23.88
C VAL A 105 17.53 7.18 23.60
N TYR A 106 18.23 8.30 23.62
CA TYR A 106 19.69 8.36 23.53
C TYR A 106 20.28 8.81 24.86
N GLU A 107 21.43 8.25 25.21
CA GLU A 107 22.28 8.74 26.30
C GLU A 107 23.02 10.03 25.91
N PRO A 108 23.57 10.79 26.87
CA PRO A 108 24.34 12.02 26.60
C PRO A 108 25.57 11.82 25.71
N ASP A 109 26.13 10.61 25.64
CA ASP A 109 27.26 10.25 24.78
C ASP A 109 26.85 9.85 23.36
N GLY A 110 25.54 9.83 23.06
CA GLY A 110 24.98 9.45 21.77
C GLY A 110 24.66 7.96 21.63
N GLY A 111 24.85 7.14 22.68
CA GLY A 111 24.43 5.73 22.68
C GLY A 111 22.91 5.57 22.61
N LEU A 112 22.42 4.67 21.74
CA LEU A 112 20.98 4.36 21.64
C LEU A 112 20.58 3.33 22.71
N VAL A 113 19.75 3.74 23.67
CA VAL A 113 19.26 2.88 24.76
C VAL A 113 18.17 1.93 24.27
N THR A 114 17.24 2.46 23.49
CA THR A 114 16.06 1.73 23.00
C THR A 114 16.30 1.06 21.64
N GLY A 115 17.51 0.52 21.44
CA GLY A 115 17.93 -0.09 20.17
C GLY A 115 17.45 -1.54 19.96
N SER A 116 16.68 -2.09 20.89
CA SER A 116 16.11 -3.43 20.81
C SER A 116 14.69 -3.47 21.33
N LEU A 117 13.92 -4.50 20.93
CA LEU A 117 12.52 -4.69 21.36
C LEU A 117 12.37 -5.04 22.86
N MET A 118 13.47 -5.25 23.57
CA MET A 118 13.45 -5.37 25.03
C MET A 118 13.24 -4.01 25.71
N HIS A 119 13.63 -2.92 25.04
CA HIS A 119 13.57 -1.56 25.58
C HIS A 119 12.64 -0.65 24.76
N TYR A 120 12.48 -0.92 23.47
CA TYR A 120 11.51 -0.25 22.63
C TYR A 120 10.15 -0.96 22.71
N ALA A 121 9.19 -0.34 23.36
CA ALA A 121 7.89 -0.93 23.68
C ALA A 121 6.95 -0.94 22.46
N LEU A 122 7.15 -1.90 21.54
CA LEU A 122 6.18 -2.12 20.46
C LEU A 122 4.84 -2.63 21.02
N PRO A 123 3.71 -2.13 20.49
CA PRO A 123 2.38 -2.60 20.86
C PRO A 123 2.21 -4.10 20.65
N ARG A 124 1.70 -4.78 21.67
CA ARG A 124 1.27 -6.18 21.62
C ARG A 124 -0.23 -6.25 21.37
N ALA A 125 -0.68 -7.39 20.85
CA ALA A 125 -2.11 -7.63 20.62
C ALA A 125 -2.97 -7.46 21.89
N THR A 126 -2.43 -7.80 23.07
CA THR A 126 -3.12 -7.65 24.35
C THR A 126 -3.17 -6.22 24.88
N GLU A 127 -2.37 -5.32 24.32
CA GLU A 127 -2.31 -3.90 24.68
C GLU A 127 -3.19 -3.06 23.77
N MET A 128 -3.60 -3.61 22.61
CA MET A 128 -4.45 -2.92 21.66
C MET A 128 -5.85 -2.70 22.24
N PRO A 129 -6.34 -1.45 22.23
CA PRO A 129 -7.73 -1.18 22.61
C PRO A 129 -8.68 -1.74 21.55
N PRO A 130 -9.97 -1.94 21.90
CA PRO A 130 -11.00 -2.21 20.93
C PRO A 130 -11.04 -1.12 19.84
N LEU A 131 -11.03 -1.56 18.58
CA LEU A 131 -11.08 -0.69 17.41
C LEU A 131 -12.47 -0.70 16.79
N SER A 132 -12.97 0.47 16.40
CA SER A 132 -14.17 0.61 15.58
C SER A 132 -13.79 1.34 14.31
N LEU A 133 -13.82 0.61 13.19
CA LEU A 133 -13.42 1.14 11.89
C LEU A 133 -14.66 1.49 11.06
N ALA A 134 -14.58 2.60 10.33
CA ALA A 134 -15.55 2.94 9.30
C ALA A 134 -14.83 3.53 8.09
N GLU A 135 -15.48 3.48 6.93
CA GLU A 135 -14.94 3.99 5.68
C GLU A 135 -15.89 5.03 5.08
N MET A 136 -15.31 5.98 4.35
CA MET A 136 -16.01 6.87 3.43
C MET A 136 -15.27 6.82 2.08
N GLN A 137 -15.95 7.15 0.99
CA GLN A 137 -15.34 7.17 -0.35
C GLN A 137 -15.67 8.47 -1.06
N THR A 138 -14.65 9.31 -1.22
CA THR A 138 -14.70 10.56 -1.98
C THR A 138 -13.71 10.46 -3.14
N PRO A 139 -14.13 9.99 -4.33
CA PRO A 139 -13.23 9.80 -5.46
C PRO A 139 -12.47 11.07 -5.85
N SER A 140 -11.19 10.88 -6.21
CA SER A 140 -10.24 11.97 -6.49
C SER A 140 -10.54 12.75 -7.75
#